data_AF-F1YPJ9-F1
#
_entry.id   AF-F1YPJ9-F1
#
_cell.length_a   1.000
_cell.length_b   1.000
_cell.length_c   1.000
_cell.angle_alpha   90.00
_cell.angle_beta   90.00
_cell.angle_gamma   90.00
#
_symmetry.space_group_name_H-M   'P 1'
#
loop_
_entity.id
_entity.type
_entity.pdbx_description
1 polymer ?
#
loop_
_entity_poly.entity_id
_entity_poly.type
_entity_poly.pdbx_seq_one_letter_code
_entity_poly.pdbx_strand_id
1 'polypeptide(L)'
;MADESPAEFENTEAVAVAEEAVTREPGNFWLQRRPISVAASWTLLVCGVLGMAAAIALTLDRIQLLIDPTFTPACSINPIISCGSVMVTDQGKFFGFPNPLLGLPAFAVILVTAVLSIGRVRLPRWYWVGQAIGALLGQIFVGYLIFQSIYRIHALCPYCMVVWTIIPIVLILSLSRALPDSGLGRSIREWLWILLPVYYVVVILMGTVQFWDYWKTLF
;
A
#
# COMPACT_ATOMS: atom_id res chain seq x y z
N MET A 1 60.10 2.80 32.99
CA MET A 1 59.91 1.78 31.94
C MET A 1 59.25 0.61 32.65
N ALA A 2 57.92 0.70 32.80
CA ALA A 2 57.15 -0.35 33.47
C ALA A 2 56.95 -1.47 32.46
N ASP A 3 57.36 -2.67 32.87
CA ASP A 3 57.28 -3.92 32.12
C ASP A 3 55.80 -4.38 32.14
N GLU A 4 55.00 -3.90 31.17
CA GLU A 4 53.64 -4.37 30.97
C GLU A 4 53.73 -5.80 30.42
N SER A 5 53.44 -6.77 31.30
CA SER A 5 53.50 -8.20 31.01
C SER A 5 52.57 -8.56 29.84
N PRO A 6 52.98 -9.44 28.90
CA PRO A 6 52.18 -9.88 27.76
C PRO A 6 50.77 -10.38 28.12
N ALA A 7 50.58 -10.90 29.35
CA ALA A 7 49.31 -11.43 29.83
C ALA A 7 48.23 -10.37 30.11
N GLU A 8 48.59 -9.10 30.33
CA GLU A 8 47.63 -8.03 30.63
C GLU A 8 46.98 -7.47 29.35
N PHE A 9 47.73 -7.44 28.24
CA PHE A 9 47.21 -7.13 26.91
C PHE A 9 46.24 -8.21 26.40
N GLU A 10 46.58 -9.49 26.58
CA GLU A 10 45.77 -10.62 26.13
C GLU A 10 44.41 -10.69 26.85
N ASN A 11 44.38 -10.38 28.15
CA ASN A 11 43.13 -10.28 28.91
C ASN A 11 42.28 -9.07 28.50
N THR A 12 42.90 -7.95 28.13
CA THR A 12 42.18 -6.74 27.70
C THR A 12 41.54 -6.94 26.32
N GLU A 13 42.25 -7.58 25.38
CA GLU A 13 41.69 -7.97 24.09
C GLU A 13 40.58 -9.00 24.22
N ALA A 14 40.75 -10.01 25.08
CA ALA A 14 39.71 -11.02 25.33
C ALA A 14 38.44 -10.42 25.94
N VAL A 15 38.57 -9.45 26.85
CA VAL A 15 37.43 -8.73 27.45
C VAL A 15 36.77 -7.82 26.42
N ALA A 16 37.52 -7.10 25.58
CA ALA A 16 36.97 -6.25 24.51
C ALA A 16 36.22 -7.08 23.44
N VAL A 17 36.76 -8.25 23.06
CA VAL A 17 36.10 -9.18 22.12
C VAL A 17 34.84 -9.79 22.75
N ALA A 18 34.87 -10.12 24.05
CA ALA A 18 33.70 -10.60 24.76
C ALA A 18 32.62 -9.52 24.89
N GLU A 19 32.99 -8.25 25.10
CA GLU A 19 32.07 -7.12 25.18
C GLU A 19 31.46 -6.76 23.80
N GLU A 20 32.24 -6.84 22.72
CA GLU A 20 31.72 -6.77 21.34
C GLU A 20 30.81 -7.97 21.00
N ALA A 21 31.10 -9.17 21.51
CA ALA A 21 30.27 -10.35 21.31
C ALA A 21 28.96 -10.30 22.11
N VAL A 22 28.98 -9.71 23.31
CA VAL A 22 27.79 -9.50 24.16
C VAL A 22 26.91 -8.35 23.64
N THR A 23 27.50 -7.34 22.99
CA THR A 23 26.74 -6.25 22.32
C THR A 23 26.23 -6.63 20.92
N ARG A 24 26.83 -7.62 20.26
CA ARG A 24 26.26 -8.30 19.08
C ARG A 24 25.25 -9.37 19.48
N GLU A 25 24.20 -8.99 20.21
CA GLU A 25 22.98 -9.77 20.08
C GLU A 25 22.58 -9.75 18.59
N PRO A 26 22.23 -10.89 17.96
CA PRO A 26 21.68 -10.88 16.62
C PRO A 26 20.36 -10.11 16.71
N GLY A 27 20.43 -8.80 16.45
CA GLY A 27 19.33 -7.88 16.68
C GLY A 27 18.08 -8.49 16.07
N ASN A 28 17.09 -8.76 16.93
CA ASN A 28 15.90 -9.53 16.57
C ASN A 28 15.42 -9.12 15.18
N PHE A 29 15.33 -10.08 14.26
CA PHE A 29 14.95 -9.86 12.86
C PHE A 29 13.73 -8.93 12.74
N TRP A 30 12.78 -9.05 13.67
CA TRP A 30 11.54 -8.26 13.74
C TRP A 30 11.72 -6.81 14.21
N LEU A 31 12.75 -6.53 15.01
CA LEU A 31 13.08 -5.21 15.55
C LEU A 31 14.12 -4.45 14.71
N GLN A 32 14.69 -5.08 13.68
CA GLN A 32 15.63 -4.40 12.79
C GLN A 32 14.95 -3.20 12.12
N ARG A 33 15.48 -2.00 12.39
CA ARG A 33 14.94 -0.74 11.87
C ARG A 33 15.39 -0.53 10.43
N ARG A 34 14.45 -0.28 9.51
CA ARG A 34 14.73 -0.12 8.09
C ARG A 34 14.66 1.34 7.67
N PRO A 35 15.69 1.90 7.02
CA PRO A 35 15.59 3.22 6.41
C PRO A 35 14.70 3.17 5.16
N ILE A 36 14.03 4.28 4.88
CA ILE A 36 13.25 4.52 3.66
C ILE A 36 13.93 5.63 2.86
N SER A 37 14.02 5.46 1.53
CA SER A 37 14.53 6.51 0.67
C SER A 37 13.60 7.72 0.68
N VAL A 38 14.14 8.91 0.43
CA VAL A 38 13.36 10.15 0.36
C VAL A 38 12.26 10.02 -0.70
N ALA A 39 12.60 9.51 -1.88
CA ALA A 39 11.65 9.27 -2.96
C ALA A 39 10.48 8.37 -2.50
N ALA A 40 10.77 7.22 -1.87
CA ALA A 40 9.72 6.32 -1.39
C ALA A 40 8.86 6.92 -0.26
N SER A 41 9.44 7.78 0.58
CA SER A 41 8.69 8.49 1.62
C SER A 41 7.65 9.45 1.02
N TRP A 42 8.06 10.21 -0.01
CA TRP A 42 7.16 11.09 -0.75
C TRP A 42 6.12 10.31 -1.55
N THR A 43 6.50 9.18 -2.17
CA THR A 43 5.53 8.30 -2.83
C THR A 43 4.46 7.81 -1.86
N LEU A 44 4.84 7.34 -0.67
CA LEU A 44 3.87 6.93 0.36
C LEU A 44 2.98 8.10 0.79
N LEU A 45 3.51 9.33 0.86
CA LEU A 45 2.72 10.51 1.20
C LEU A 45 1.67 10.78 0.13
N VAL A 46 2.06 10.81 -1.14
CA VAL A 46 1.15 11.03 -2.27
C VAL A 46 0.08 9.94 -2.30
N CYS A 47 0.48 8.67 -2.15
CA CYS A 47 -0.43 7.54 -2.01
C CYS A 47 -1.42 7.70 -0.85
N GLY A 48 -0.93 8.08 0.33
CA GLY A 48 -1.76 8.30 1.52
C GLY A 48 -2.76 9.44 1.33
N VAL A 49 -2.31 10.59 0.80
CA VAL A 49 -3.14 11.77 0.57
C VAL A 49 -4.22 11.51 -0.48
N LEU A 50 -3.84 10.96 -1.64
CA LEU A 50 -4.79 10.67 -2.72
C LEU A 50 -5.79 9.58 -2.31
N GLY A 51 -5.32 8.53 -1.63
CA GLY A 51 -6.18 7.45 -1.14
C GLY A 51 -7.16 7.94 -0.08
N MET A 52 -6.70 8.77 0.85
CA MET A 52 -7.54 9.39 1.87
C MET A 52 -8.58 10.33 1.23
N ALA A 53 -8.16 11.19 0.30
CA ALA A 53 -9.07 12.09 -0.40
C ALA A 53 -10.16 11.32 -1.17
N ALA A 54 -9.79 10.25 -1.88
CA ALA A 54 -10.74 9.38 -2.57
C ALA A 54 -11.70 8.68 -1.60
N ALA A 55 -11.21 8.17 -0.48
CA ALA A 55 -12.06 7.51 0.53
C ALA A 55 -13.03 8.48 1.21
N ILE A 56 -12.59 9.71 1.51
CA ILE A 56 -13.43 10.77 2.06
C ILE A 56 -14.50 11.16 1.04
N ALA A 57 -14.12 11.44 -0.21
CA ALA A 57 -15.07 11.82 -1.26
C ALA A 57 -16.14 10.74 -1.48
N LEU A 58 -15.73 9.47 -1.59
CA LEU A 58 -16.65 8.34 -1.70
C LEU A 58 -17.59 8.22 -0.50
N THR A 59 -17.08 8.45 0.72
CA THR A 59 -17.90 8.43 1.94
C THR A 59 -18.92 9.55 1.95
N LEU A 60 -18.51 10.76 1.58
CA LEU A 60 -19.40 11.93 1.52
C LEU A 60 -20.49 11.74 0.46
N ASP A 61 -20.12 11.32 -0.75
CA ASP A 61 -21.08 11.03 -1.82
C ASP A 61 -22.08 9.94 -1.40
N ARG A 62 -21.60 8.92 -0.66
CA ARG A 62 -22.48 7.87 -0.14
C ARG A 62 -23.46 8.39 0.90
N ILE A 63 -23.03 9.29 1.78
CA ILE A 63 -23.91 9.94 2.78
C ILE A 63 -24.96 10.80 2.07
N GLN A 64 -24.57 11.57 1.05
CA GLN A 64 -25.52 12.38 0.29
C GLN A 64 -26.55 11.52 -0.44
N LEU A 65 -26.14 10.41 -1.07
CA LEU A 65 -27.07 9.44 -1.68
C LEU A 65 -28.04 8.80 -0.67
N LEU A 66 -27.65 8.68 0.60
CA LEU A 66 -28.52 8.17 1.67
C LEU A 66 -29.55 9.21 2.13
N ILE A 67 -29.22 10.49 2.03
CA ILE A 67 -30.10 11.62 2.40
C ILE A 67 -31.07 11.92 1.24
N ASP A 68 -30.54 12.00 0.01
CA ASP A 68 -31.29 12.28 -1.20
C ASP A 68 -30.91 11.25 -2.29
N PRO A 69 -31.82 10.31 -2.61
CA PRO A 69 -31.56 9.29 -3.63
C PRO A 69 -31.48 9.86 -5.05
N THR A 70 -31.85 11.14 -5.26
CA THR A 70 -31.72 11.83 -6.55
C THR A 70 -30.37 12.55 -6.71
N PHE A 71 -29.52 12.55 -5.66
CA PHE A 71 -28.20 13.14 -5.71
C PHE A 71 -27.30 12.45 -6.74
N THR A 72 -26.68 13.25 -7.62
CA THR A 72 -25.71 12.76 -8.61
C THR A 72 -24.29 13.00 -8.11
N PRO A 73 -23.50 11.96 -7.80
CA PRO A 73 -22.11 12.10 -7.36
C PRO A 73 -21.25 12.84 -8.39
N ALA A 74 -20.27 13.62 -7.93
CA ALA A 74 -19.38 14.41 -8.80
C ALA A 74 -18.58 13.54 -9.77
N CYS A 75 -18.34 12.28 -9.41
CA CYS A 75 -17.63 11.31 -10.24
C CYS A 75 -18.56 10.48 -11.15
N SER A 76 -19.84 10.87 -11.28
CA SER A 76 -20.80 10.30 -12.24
C SER A 76 -20.93 11.19 -13.47
N ILE A 77 -20.04 10.99 -14.45
CA ILE A 77 -19.90 11.85 -15.63
C ILE A 77 -20.73 11.33 -16.80
N ASN A 78 -20.77 10.01 -16.97
CA ASN A 78 -21.50 9.31 -18.02
C ASN A 78 -21.96 7.93 -17.49
N PRO A 79 -22.79 7.18 -18.24
CA PRO A 79 -23.33 5.90 -17.76
C PRO A 79 -22.27 4.84 -17.41
N ILE A 80 -21.08 4.91 -18.02
CA ILE A 80 -19.99 3.96 -17.81
C ILE A 80 -19.01 4.43 -16.72
N ILE A 81 -18.74 5.72 -16.62
CA ILE A 81 -17.95 6.37 -15.58
C ILE A 81 -18.93 6.93 -14.54
N SER A 82 -19.48 6.01 -13.74
CA SER A 82 -20.44 6.32 -12.69
C SER A 82 -20.08 5.68 -11.36
N CYS A 83 -19.95 6.52 -10.34
CA CYS A 83 -19.84 6.08 -8.95
C CYS A 83 -21.19 5.65 -8.36
N GLY A 84 -22.29 6.26 -8.81
CA GLY A 84 -23.63 6.05 -8.27
C GLY A 84 -24.10 4.60 -8.45
N SER A 85 -23.94 4.06 -9.67
CA SER A 85 -24.30 2.67 -9.98
C SER A 85 -23.46 1.66 -9.20
N VAL A 86 -22.19 1.97 -8.91
CA VAL A 86 -21.30 1.09 -8.13
C VAL A 86 -21.69 1.09 -6.65
N MET A 87 -21.99 2.26 -6.07
CA MET A 87 -22.28 2.43 -4.64
C MET A 87 -23.60 1.79 -4.19
N VAL A 88 -24.58 1.66 -5.08
CA VAL A 88 -25.90 1.08 -4.75
C VAL A 88 -25.92 -0.45 -4.80
N THR A 89 -24.88 -1.07 -5.35
CA THR A 89 -24.79 -2.53 -5.42
C THR A 89 -24.47 -3.16 -4.07
N ASP A 90 -24.86 -4.43 -3.88
CA ASP A 90 -24.52 -5.20 -2.68
C ASP A 90 -23.01 -5.34 -2.51
N GLN A 91 -22.27 -5.36 -3.62
CA GLN A 91 -20.81 -5.38 -3.70
C GLN A 91 -20.18 -4.09 -3.15
N GLY A 92 -20.95 -2.99 -3.08
CA GLY A 92 -20.57 -1.74 -2.41
C GLY A 92 -20.59 -1.84 -0.88
N LYS A 93 -21.07 -2.96 -0.32
CA LYS A 93 -21.06 -3.27 1.11
C LYS A 93 -20.28 -4.57 1.35
N PHE A 94 -19.30 -4.54 2.24
CA PHE A 94 -18.58 -5.73 2.69
C PHE A 94 -18.70 -5.84 4.21
N PHE A 95 -19.05 -7.03 4.72
CA PHE A 95 -19.45 -7.23 6.13
C PHE A 95 -20.61 -6.33 6.61
N GLY A 96 -21.48 -5.88 5.69
CA GLY A 96 -22.57 -4.94 6.01
C GLY A 96 -22.17 -3.47 6.08
N PHE A 97 -20.86 -3.17 5.97
CA PHE A 97 -20.33 -1.81 5.97
C PHE A 97 -20.01 -1.35 4.54
N PRO A 98 -20.31 -0.08 4.18
CA PRO A 98 -19.87 0.49 2.91
C PRO A 98 -18.35 0.37 2.72
N ASN A 99 -17.91 -0.11 1.56
CA ASN A 99 -16.48 -0.25 1.22
C ASN A 99 -15.64 1.01 1.47
N PRO A 100 -16.13 2.25 1.22
CA PRO A 100 -15.36 3.47 1.51
C PRO A 100 -14.94 3.62 2.98
N LEU A 101 -15.74 3.08 3.92
CA LEU A 101 -15.41 3.15 5.35
C LEU A 101 -14.22 2.28 5.73
N LEU A 102 -13.97 1.19 4.99
CA LEU A 102 -12.78 0.36 5.20
C LEU A 102 -11.51 1.08 4.72
N GLY A 103 -11.63 1.95 3.71
CA GLY A 103 -10.52 2.72 3.16
C GLY A 103 -9.99 3.79 4.12
N LEU A 104 -10.86 4.47 4.86
CA LEU A 104 -10.48 5.56 5.77
C LEU A 104 -9.37 5.17 6.78
N PRO A 105 -9.54 4.13 7.62
CA PRO A 105 -8.49 3.74 8.57
C PRO A 105 -7.24 3.21 7.87
N ALA A 106 -7.38 2.50 6.74
CA ALA A 106 -6.24 1.97 6.00
C ALA A 106 -5.36 3.10 5.44
N PHE A 107 -5.95 4.10 4.80
CA PHE A 107 -5.21 5.25 4.27
C PHE A 107 -4.72 6.20 5.38
N ALA A 108 -5.42 6.28 6.52
CA ALA A 108 -4.91 7.00 7.69
C ALA A 108 -3.58 6.42 8.16
N VAL A 109 -3.48 5.10 8.28
CA VAL A 109 -2.24 4.42 8.67
C VAL A 109 -1.13 4.70 7.67
N ILE A 110 -1.40 4.59 6.36
CA ILE A 110 -0.41 4.88 5.29
C ILE A 110 0.08 6.33 5.36
N LEU A 111 -0.83 7.28 5.57
CA LEU A 111 -0.51 8.70 5.68
C LEU A 111 0.39 8.97 6.90
N VAL A 112 0.06 8.39 8.04
CA VAL A 112 0.91 8.47 9.25
C VAL A 112 2.28 7.84 9.01
N THR A 113 2.34 6.67 8.35
CA THR A 113 3.62 6.05 7.96
C THR A 113 4.46 7.00 7.11
N ALA A 114 3.84 7.68 6.16
CA ALA A 114 4.53 8.60 5.26
C ALA A 114 5.10 9.81 6.00
N VAL A 115 4.31 10.42 6.91
CA VAL A 115 4.78 11.55 7.73
C VAL A 115 5.95 11.13 8.62
N LEU A 116 5.86 9.97 9.29
CA LEU A 116 6.96 9.42 10.09
C LEU A 116 8.21 9.15 9.24
N SER A 117 8.01 8.63 8.02
CA SER A 117 9.08 8.35 7.06
C SER A 117 9.81 9.63 6.62
N ILE A 118 9.08 10.71 6.34
CA ILE A 118 9.63 12.03 5.99
C ILE A 118 10.39 12.63 7.19
N GLY A 119 9.87 12.45 8.40
CA GLY A 119 10.56 12.78 9.66
C GLY A 119 11.80 11.94 9.93
N ARG A 120 12.19 11.04 9.01
CA ARG A 120 13.32 10.10 9.12
C ARG A 120 13.23 9.15 10.32
N VAL A 121 12.02 8.89 10.80
CA VAL A 121 11.76 7.90 11.83
C VAL A 121 11.99 6.51 11.22
N ARG A 122 12.98 5.77 11.77
CA ARG A 122 13.29 4.42 11.31
C ARG A 122 12.32 3.43 11.94
N LEU A 123 11.35 2.98 11.15
CA LEU A 123 10.34 2.02 11.58
C LEU A 123 10.92 0.58 11.64
N PRO A 124 10.52 -0.22 12.65
CA PRO A 124 10.95 -1.61 12.78
C PRO A 124 10.31 -2.50 11.70
N ARG A 125 10.93 -3.64 11.40
CA ARG A 125 10.45 -4.57 10.37
C ARG A 125 9.04 -5.13 10.62
N TRP A 126 8.67 -5.43 11.86
CA TRP A 126 7.32 -5.93 12.17
C TRP A 126 6.22 -4.99 11.66
N TYR A 127 6.47 -3.67 11.70
CA TYR A 127 5.54 -2.66 11.21
C TYR A 127 5.37 -2.77 9.69
N TRP A 128 6.49 -2.88 8.97
CA TRP A 128 6.49 -3.07 7.52
C TRP A 128 5.83 -4.38 7.10
N VAL A 129 5.99 -5.44 7.89
CA VAL A 129 5.30 -6.72 7.67
C VAL A 129 3.80 -6.54 7.86
N GLY A 130 3.36 -5.89 8.94
CA GLY A 130 1.94 -5.60 9.17
C GLY A 130 1.33 -4.77 8.04
N GLN A 131 2.02 -3.72 7.60
CA GLN A 131 1.58 -2.90 6.48
C GLN A 131 1.56 -3.68 5.15
N ALA A 132 2.54 -4.56 4.91
CA ALA A 132 2.56 -5.41 3.72
C ALA A 132 1.40 -6.42 3.72
N ILE A 133 1.09 -7.03 4.87
CA ILE A 133 -0.06 -7.93 5.00
C ILE A 133 -1.36 -7.17 4.74
N GLY A 134 -1.53 -5.98 5.36
CA GLY A 134 -2.70 -5.14 5.14
C GLY A 134 -2.85 -4.72 3.67
N ALA A 135 -1.76 -4.31 3.02
CA ALA A 135 -1.75 -3.96 1.61
C ALA A 135 -2.02 -5.17 0.69
N LEU A 136 -1.57 -6.37 1.07
CA LEU A 136 -1.82 -7.60 0.32
C LEU A 136 -3.29 -7.99 0.38
N LEU A 137 -3.89 -7.96 1.57
CA LEU A 137 -5.34 -8.17 1.74
C LEU A 137 -6.14 -7.12 0.97
N GLY A 138 -5.71 -5.85 1.04
CA GLY A 138 -6.28 -4.77 0.23
C GLY A 138 -6.17 -5.03 -1.27
N GLN A 139 -5.04 -5.54 -1.74
CA GLN A 139 -4.83 -5.84 -3.17
C GLN A 139 -5.74 -6.96 -3.66
N ILE A 140 -5.91 -8.02 -2.86
CA ILE A 140 -6.85 -9.11 -3.17
C ILE A 140 -8.28 -8.56 -3.24
N PHE A 141 -8.65 -7.72 -2.27
CA PHE A 141 -9.97 -7.09 -2.23
C PHE A 141 -10.21 -6.16 -3.44
N VAL A 142 -9.21 -5.34 -3.80
CA VAL A 142 -9.24 -4.51 -5.00
C VAL A 142 -9.40 -5.35 -6.26
N GLY A 143 -8.69 -6.48 -6.39
CA GLY A 143 -8.83 -7.40 -7.51
C GLY A 143 -10.27 -7.93 -7.65
N TYR A 144 -10.89 -8.29 -6.53
CA TYR A 144 -12.30 -8.68 -6.51
C TYR A 144 -13.22 -7.53 -6.98
N LEU A 145 -13.00 -6.31 -6.47
CA LEU A 145 -13.81 -5.14 -6.86
C LEU A 145 -13.64 -4.75 -8.33
N ILE A 146 -12.44 -4.89 -8.90
CA ILE A 146 -12.18 -4.68 -10.33
C ILE A 146 -13.04 -5.64 -11.15
N PHE A 147 -13.00 -6.94 -10.81
CA PHE A 147 -13.78 -7.95 -11.50
C PHE A 147 -15.30 -7.68 -11.42
N GLN A 148 -15.80 -7.33 -10.24
CA GLN A 148 -17.21 -6.97 -10.06
C GLN A 148 -17.59 -5.72 -10.87
N SER A 149 -16.77 -4.67 -10.83
CA SER A 149 -17.04 -3.40 -11.52
C SER A 149 -17.10 -3.59 -13.04
N ILE A 150 -16.14 -4.32 -13.61
CA ILE A 150 -16.02 -4.50 -15.07
C ILE A 150 -17.06 -5.48 -15.61
N TYR A 151 -17.24 -6.64 -14.97
CA TYR A 151 -18.01 -7.75 -15.53
C TYR A 151 -19.41 -7.95 -14.96
N ARG A 152 -19.76 -7.29 -13.84
CA ARG A 152 -21.10 -7.37 -13.24
C ARG A 152 -21.85 -6.06 -13.29
N ILE A 153 -21.19 -4.98 -12.86
CA ILE A 153 -21.80 -3.64 -12.77
C ILE A 153 -21.72 -2.91 -14.12
N HIS A 154 -20.69 -3.22 -14.91
CA HIS A 154 -20.37 -2.52 -16.16
C HIS A 154 -20.21 -0.99 -15.94
N ALA A 155 -19.53 -0.61 -14.86
CA ALA A 155 -19.21 0.78 -14.55
C ALA A 155 -17.81 0.93 -13.95
N LEU A 156 -17.23 2.11 -14.13
CA LEU A 156 -15.87 2.50 -13.76
C LEU A 156 -15.94 3.74 -12.87
N CYS A 157 -15.46 3.63 -11.64
CA CYS A 157 -15.44 4.74 -10.70
C CYS A 157 -14.03 5.38 -10.67
N PRO A 158 -13.87 6.68 -10.98
CA PRO A 158 -12.56 7.35 -10.93
C PRO A 158 -11.89 7.28 -9.56
N TYR A 159 -12.66 7.43 -8.48
CA TYR A 159 -12.12 7.31 -7.11
C TYR A 159 -11.65 5.88 -6.79
N CYS A 160 -12.37 4.87 -7.27
CA CYS A 160 -11.92 3.48 -7.14
C CYS A 160 -10.65 3.22 -7.95
N MET A 161 -10.55 3.74 -9.18
CA MET A 161 -9.34 3.62 -9.99
C MET A 161 -8.11 4.23 -9.30
N VAL A 162 -8.26 5.36 -8.62
CA VAL A 162 -7.20 5.94 -7.78
C VAL A 162 -6.75 4.92 -6.74
N VAL A 163 -7.67 4.29 -6.03
CA VAL A 163 -7.34 3.22 -5.06
C VAL A 163 -6.66 2.01 -5.75
N TRP A 164 -7.11 1.62 -6.95
CA TRP A 164 -6.50 0.53 -7.73
C TRP A 164 -5.03 0.80 -8.07
N THR A 165 -4.67 2.07 -8.26
CA THR A 165 -3.27 2.47 -8.48
C THR A 165 -2.45 2.53 -7.19
N ILE A 166 -3.05 2.98 -6.09
CA ILE A 166 -2.31 3.25 -4.86
C ILE A 166 -1.93 1.96 -4.12
N ILE A 167 -2.86 1.03 -3.97
CA ILE A 167 -2.66 -0.20 -3.19
C ILE A 167 -1.47 -1.05 -3.68
N PRO A 168 -1.27 -1.34 -4.98
CA PRO A 168 -0.12 -2.13 -5.42
C PRO A 168 1.21 -1.41 -5.17
N ILE A 169 1.25 -0.09 -5.28
CA ILE A 169 2.46 0.71 -4.95
C ILE A 169 2.79 0.58 -3.46
N VAL A 170 1.79 0.77 -2.59
CA VAL A 170 1.96 0.63 -1.13
C VAL A 170 2.40 -0.79 -0.77
N LEU A 171 1.82 -1.81 -1.42
CA LEU A 171 2.21 -3.21 -1.23
C LEU A 171 3.69 -3.43 -1.56
N ILE A 172 4.17 -2.96 -2.71
CA ILE A 172 5.58 -3.13 -3.13
C ILE A 172 6.53 -2.38 -2.18
N LEU A 173 6.20 -1.14 -1.82
CA LEU A 173 7.02 -0.34 -0.91
C LEU A 173 7.11 -0.97 0.49
N SER A 174 6.02 -1.56 0.97
CA SER A 174 5.97 -2.23 2.28
C SER A 174 6.67 -3.59 2.24
N LEU A 175 6.37 -4.41 1.23
CA LEU A 175 6.92 -5.75 1.07
C LEU A 175 8.44 -5.72 0.84
N SER A 176 8.94 -4.76 0.06
CA SER A 176 10.39 -4.57 -0.14
C SER A 176 11.18 -4.30 1.15
N ARG A 177 10.51 -3.79 2.20
CA ARG A 177 11.09 -3.50 3.53
C ARG A 177 10.88 -4.63 4.52
N ALA A 178 9.76 -5.34 4.40
CA ALA A 178 9.47 -6.55 5.14
C ALA A 178 10.46 -7.68 4.81
N LEU A 179 10.90 -7.78 3.56
CA LEU A 179 11.79 -8.85 3.10
C LEU A 179 13.24 -8.74 3.66
N PRO A 180 13.90 -9.89 3.90
CA PRO A 180 15.32 -9.95 4.23
C PRO A 180 16.21 -9.52 3.05
N ASP A 181 17.46 -9.15 3.32
CA ASP A 181 18.45 -8.80 2.27
C ASP A 181 19.16 -10.00 1.65
N SER A 182 18.56 -11.19 1.76
CA SER A 182 19.04 -12.39 1.09
C SER A 182 18.93 -12.27 -0.44
N GLY A 183 19.66 -13.12 -1.18
CA GLY A 183 19.56 -13.19 -2.64
C GLY A 183 18.12 -13.37 -3.13
N LEU A 184 17.34 -14.20 -2.42
CA LEU A 184 15.90 -14.37 -2.67
C LEU A 184 15.12 -13.07 -2.48
N GLY A 185 15.37 -12.33 -1.40
CA GLY A 185 14.69 -11.05 -1.16
C GLY A 185 15.02 -10.00 -2.20
N ARG A 186 16.25 -9.99 -2.74
CA ARG A 186 16.63 -9.10 -3.85
C ARG A 186 15.89 -9.48 -5.14
N SER A 187 15.86 -10.75 -5.50
CA SER A 187 15.14 -11.23 -6.68
C SER A 187 13.64 -10.93 -6.60
N ILE A 188 12.99 -11.17 -5.46
CA ILE A 188 11.56 -10.83 -5.27
C ILE A 188 11.33 -9.33 -5.49
N ARG A 189 12.21 -8.46 -4.99
CA ARG A 189 12.07 -7.00 -5.19
C ARG A 189 12.14 -6.61 -6.66
N GLU A 190 13.02 -7.21 -7.45
CA GLU A 190 13.11 -6.97 -8.90
C GLU A 190 11.83 -7.42 -9.62
N TRP A 191 11.35 -8.63 -9.31
CA TRP A 191 10.10 -9.16 -9.87
C TRP A 191 8.89 -8.29 -9.52
N LEU A 192 8.80 -7.77 -8.30
CA LEU A 192 7.69 -6.90 -7.88
C LEU A 192 7.58 -5.64 -8.76
N TRP A 193 8.72 -5.04 -9.12
CA TRP A 193 8.73 -3.87 -10.00
C TRP A 193 8.35 -4.19 -11.45
N ILE A 194 8.54 -5.43 -11.90
CA ILE A 194 8.08 -5.91 -13.22
C ILE A 194 6.57 -6.26 -13.17
N LEU A 195 6.11 -6.85 -12.06
CA LEU A 195 4.71 -7.21 -11.87
C LEU A 195 3.80 -5.98 -11.80
N LEU A 196 4.30 -4.83 -11.33
CA LEU A 196 3.53 -3.59 -11.25
C LEU A 196 3.02 -3.08 -12.61
N PRO A 197 3.86 -2.84 -13.64
CA PRO A 197 3.38 -2.42 -14.95
C PRO A 197 2.54 -3.51 -15.61
N VAL A 198 2.87 -4.80 -15.42
CA VAL A 198 2.05 -5.91 -15.93
C VAL A 198 0.64 -5.85 -15.34
N TYR A 199 0.51 -5.63 -14.03
CA TYR A 199 -0.78 -5.44 -13.37
C TYR A 199 -1.56 -4.29 -13.98
N TYR A 200 -0.93 -3.12 -14.20
CA TYR A 200 -1.61 -1.99 -14.82
C TYR A 200 -2.05 -2.26 -16.25
N VAL A 201 -1.21 -2.91 -17.06
CA VAL A 201 -1.57 -3.31 -18.41
C VAL A 201 -2.77 -4.25 -18.39
N VAL A 202 -2.78 -5.25 -17.51
CA VAL A 202 -3.91 -6.19 -17.38
C VAL A 202 -5.19 -5.45 -17.00
N VAL A 203 -5.17 -4.59 -15.98
CA VAL A 203 -6.37 -3.84 -15.53
C VAL A 203 -6.88 -2.90 -16.61
N ILE A 204 -5.98 -2.19 -17.30
CA ILE A 204 -6.32 -1.31 -18.42
C ILE A 204 -6.93 -2.12 -19.56
N LEU A 205 -6.30 -3.23 -19.96
CA LEU A 205 -6.81 -4.10 -21.01
C LEU A 205 -8.20 -4.66 -20.68
N MET A 206 -8.43 -5.10 -19.44
CA MET A 206 -9.75 -5.57 -18.99
C MET A 206 -10.80 -4.47 -19.16
N GLY A 207 -10.48 -3.22 -18.79
CA GLY A 207 -11.37 -2.08 -18.97
C GLY A 207 -11.59 -1.73 -20.45
N THR A 208 -10.53 -1.62 -21.25
CA THR A 208 -10.63 -1.23 -22.66
C THR A 208 -11.36 -2.26 -23.50
N VAL A 209 -11.11 -3.55 -23.27
CA VAL A 209 -11.76 -4.64 -24.02
C VAL A 209 -13.24 -4.72 -23.67
N GLN A 210 -13.60 -4.63 -22.39
CA GLN A 210 -14.99 -4.74 -21.98
C GLN A 210 -15.84 -3.54 -22.44
N PHE A 211 -15.28 -2.33 -22.43
CA PHE A 211 -15.98 -1.10 -22.82
C PHE A 211 -15.65 -0.67 -24.26
N TRP A 212 -15.13 -1.57 -25.09
CA TRP A 212 -14.65 -1.25 -26.45
C TRP A 212 -15.71 -0.59 -27.33
N ASP A 213 -16.95 -1.08 -27.26
CA ASP A 213 -18.06 -0.53 -28.03
C ASP A 213 -18.39 0.91 -27.63
N TYR A 214 -18.24 1.26 -26.35
CA TYR A 214 -18.39 2.63 -25.90
C TYR A 214 -17.26 3.53 -26.40
N TRP A 215 -16.01 3.09 -26.32
CA TRP A 215 -14.87 3.90 -26.77
C TRP A 215 -14.96 4.23 -28.27
N LYS A 216 -15.44 3.30 -29.10
CA LYS A 216 -15.71 3.53 -30.53
C LYS A 216 -16.80 4.56 -30.80
N THR A 217 -17.63 4.94 -29.83
CA THR A 217 -18.65 5.99 -30.02
C THR A 217 -18.13 7.40 -29.72
N LEU A 218 -16.96 7.52 -29.08
CA LEU A 218 -16.32 8.80 -28.73
C LEU A 218 -15.31 9.28 -29.79
N PHE A 219 -14.89 8.40 -30.70
CA PHE A 219 -13.97 8.66 -31.81
C PHE A 219 -14.65 8.38 -33.13
#